data_AF-A0A967ZBV5-F1
#
_entry.id   AF-A0A967ZBV5-F1
#
_cell.length_a   1.000
_cell.length_b   1.000
_cell.length_c   1.000
_cell.angle_alpha   90.00
_cell.angle_beta   90.00
_cell.angle_gamma   90.00
#
_symmetry.space_group_name_H-M   'P 1'
#
loop_
_entity.id
_entity.type
_entity.pdbx_description
1 polymer ?
#
loop_
_entity_poly.entity_id
_entity_poly.type
_entity_poly.pdbx_seq_one_letter_code
_entity_poly.pdbx_strand_id
1 'polypeptide(L)' 'NSVVAVITEVDVNLRTGRVWPRRFVVAADQGIVVNPLWLRRTLEGNVIHGMSRTLHEEVRFSPEGVTSVDWISYPILEMA' A
#
# COMPACT_ATOMS: atom_id res chain seq x y z
N ASN A 1 -17.13 11.85 -10.57
CA ASN A 1 -17.16 10.50 -9.97
C ASN A 1 -15.87 9.82 -10.38
N SER A 2 -15.15 9.20 -9.44
CA SER A 2 -13.88 8.52 -9.70
C SER A 2 -14.06 7.05 -9.37
N VAL A 3 -13.67 6.16 -10.26
CA VAL A 3 -13.79 4.71 -10.08
C VAL A 3 -12.43 4.07 -10.31
N VAL A 4 -12.03 3.17 -9.41
CA VAL A 4 -10.76 2.46 -9.50
C VAL A 4 -10.99 0.97 -9.27
N ALA A 5 -10.45 0.14 -10.15
CA ALA A 5 -10.37 -1.30 -9.99
C ALA A 5 -8.90 -1.70 -9.89
N VAL A 6 -8.59 -2.58 -8.93
CA VAL A 6 -7.23 -3.07 -8.68
C VAL A 6 -7.26 -4.60 -8.64
N ILE A 7 -6.33 -5.21 -9.36
CA ILE A 7 -6.04 -6.66 -9.29
C ILE A 7 -4.60 -6.83 -8.88
N THR A 8 -4.33 -7.76 -7.96
CA THR A 8 -2.99 -8.06 -7.47
C THR A 8 -2.69 -9.53 -7.61
N GLU A 9 -1.55 -9.84 -8.21
CA GLU A 9 -0.96 -11.18 -8.21
C GLU A 9 -0.05 -11.30 -6.98
N VAL A 10 -0.26 -12.31 -6.13
CA VAL A 10 0.47 -12.50 -4.86
C VAL A 10 1.00 -13.93 -4.73
N ASP A 11 2.23 -14.05 -4.25
CA ASP A 11 2.76 -15.32 -3.75
C ASP A 11 2.61 -15.38 -2.23
N VAL A 12 2.23 -16.54 -1.70
CA VAL A 12 2.10 -16.73 -0.24
C VAL A 12 2.89 -17.97 0.18
N ASN A 13 3.76 -17.79 1.18
CA ASN A 13 4.34 -18.93 1.90
C ASN A 13 3.34 -19.40 2.94
N LEU A 14 2.65 -20.51 2.69
CA LEU A 14 1.60 -21.04 3.56
C LEU A 14 2.12 -21.50 4.94
N ARG A 15 3.41 -21.83 5.06
CA ARG A 15 4.00 -22.25 6.33
C ARG A 15 4.33 -21.06 7.24
N THR A 16 4.78 -19.94 6.66
CA THR A 16 5.22 -18.76 7.43
C THR A 16 4.23 -17.61 7.40
N GLY A 17 3.19 -17.66 6.56
CA GLY A 17 2.25 -16.57 6.32
C GLY A 17 2.84 -15.38 5.55
N ARG A 18 4.06 -15.51 5.00
CA ARG A 18 4.71 -14.39 4.31
C ARG A 18 4.09 -14.20 2.92
N VAL A 19 3.74 -12.96 2.60
CA VAL A 19 3.09 -12.57 1.34
C VAL A 19 4.05 -11.71 0.51
N TRP A 20 4.15 -11.99 -0.79
CA TRP A 20 4.87 -11.17 -1.75
C TRP A 20 3.95 -10.76 -2.90
N PRO A 21 3.49 -9.50 -2.93
CA PRO A 21 2.84 -8.94 -4.10
C PRO A 21 3.81 -8.86 -5.26
N ARG A 22 3.48 -9.50 -6.39
CA ARG A 22 4.34 -9.56 -7.58
C ARG A 22 3.97 -8.52 -8.62
N ARG A 23 2.67 -8.26 -8.76
CA ARG A 23 2.15 -7.37 -9.79
C ARG A 23 0.83 -6.75 -9.36
N PHE A 24 0.69 -5.46 -9.64
CA PHE A 24 -0.58 -4.75 -9.54
C PHE A 24 -1.01 -4.31 -10.93
N VAL A 25 -2.30 -4.50 -11.23
CA VAL A 25 -2.96 -3.96 -12.43
C VAL A 25 -4.04 -3.01 -11.93
N VAL A 26 -3.95 -1.75 -12.34
CA VAL A 26 -4.86 -0.68 -11.92
C VAL A 26 -5.59 -0.14 -13.13
N ALA A 27 -6.92 -0.16 -13.08
CA ALA A 27 -7.79 0.55 -14.02
C ALA A 27 -8.47 1.70 -13.26
N ALA A 28 -8.39 2.92 -13.78
CA ALA A 28 -8.88 4.10 -13.11
C ALA A 28 -9.63 5.02 -14.09
N ASP A 29 -10.92 5.26 -13.82
CA ASP A 29 -11.71 6.31 -14.46
C ASP A 29 -11.64 7.58 -13.60
N GLN A 30 -11.04 8.62 -14.17
CA GLN A 30 -10.78 9.91 -13.52
C GLN A 30 -11.41 11.10 -14.27
N GLY A 31 -12.27 10.84 -15.27
CA GLY A 31 -12.79 11.90 -16.14
C GLY A 31 -11.68 12.60 -16.94
N ILE A 32 -11.63 13.93 -16.89
CA ILE A 32 -10.63 14.72 -17.64
C ILE A 32 -9.28 14.67 -16.94
N VAL A 33 -8.33 13.97 -17.55
CA VAL A 33 -6.95 13.89 -17.09
C VAL A 33 -6.14 15.05 -17.66
N VAL A 34 -5.89 16.07 -16.83
CA VAL A 34 -5.09 17.24 -17.23
C VAL A 34 -3.61 16.88 -17.44
N ASN A 35 -3.06 16.02 -16.59
CA ASN A 35 -1.68 15.54 -16.69
C ASN A 35 -1.61 14.02 -16.47
N PRO A 36 -1.46 13.23 -17.56
CA PRO A 36 -1.41 11.78 -17.49
C PRO A 36 -0.24 11.22 -16.68
N LEU A 37 0.91 11.90 -16.71
CA LEU A 37 2.11 11.46 -15.98
C LEU A 37 1.91 11.59 -14.48
N TRP A 38 1.35 12.71 -14.01
CA TRP A 38 1.03 12.88 -12.60
C TRP A 38 -0.02 11.88 -12.13
N LEU A 39 -1.08 11.65 -12.92
CA LEU A 39 -2.09 10.66 -12.57
C LEU A 39 -1.45 9.27 -12.38
N ARG A 40 -0.61 8.84 -13.32
CA ARG A 40 0.09 7.55 -13.22
C ARG A 40 0.92 7.45 -11.93
N ARG A 41 1.73 8.47 -11.62
CA ARG A 41 2.56 8.51 -10.41
C ARG A 41 1.73 8.50 -9.13
N THR A 42 0.58 9.16 -9.13
CA THR A 42 -0.35 9.15 -7.99
C THR A 42 -0.93 7.74 -7.78
N LEU A 43 -1.32 7.05 -8.85
CA LEU A 43 -1.80 5.66 -8.75
C LEU A 43 -0.70 4.72 -8.26
N GLU A 44 0.54 4.86 -8.75
CA GLU A 44 1.69 4.09 -8.28
C GLU A 44 1.96 4.34 -6.79
N GLY A 45 1.96 5.61 -6.34
CA GLY A 45 2.11 5.96 -4.93
C GLY A 45 0.98 5.41 -4.04
N ASN A 46 -0.26 5.44 -4.52
CA ASN A 46 -1.40 4.86 -3.80
C ASN A 46 -1.28 3.33 -3.66
N VAL A 47 -0.78 2.63 -4.68
CA VAL A 47 -0.51 1.19 -4.59
C VAL A 47 0.54 0.92 -3.51
N ILE A 48 1.64 1.68 -3.50
CA ILE A 48 2.71 1.53 -2.50
C ILE A 48 2.17 1.78 -1.09
N HIS A 49 1.45 2.87 -0.86
CA HIS A 49 0.85 3.18 0.43
C HIS A 49 -0.18 2.13 0.88
N GLY A 50 -1.06 1.71 -0.02
CA GLY A 50 -2.05 0.68 0.27
C GLY A 50 -1.41 -0.66 0.65
N MET A 51 -0.37 -1.06 -0.09
CA MET A 51 0.40 -2.27 0.17
C MET A 51 1.14 -2.20 1.51
N SER A 52 1.79 -1.07 1.81
CA SER A 52 2.47 -0.83 3.08
C SER A 52 1.51 -0.98 4.26
N ARG A 53 0.33 -0.34 4.19
CA ARG A 53 -0.73 -0.48 5.20
C ARG A 53 -1.31 -1.88 5.33
N THR A 54 -1.38 -2.62 4.23
CA THR A 54 -1.96 -3.96 4.24
C THR A 54 -1.02 -4.99 4.88
N LEU A 55 0.30 -4.81 4.71
CA LEU A 55 1.29 -5.83 5.06
C LEU A 55 2.19 -5.49 6.25
N HIS A 56 2.37 -4.20 6.54
CA HIS A 56 3.38 -3.74 7.51
C HIS A 56 2.77 -2.82 8.56
N GLU A 57 2.09 -1.75 8.14
CA GLU A 57 1.79 -0.65 9.04
C GLU A 57 0.73 -1.01 10.09
N GLU A 58 1.08 -0.78 11.35
CA GLU A 58 0.20 -0.98 12.49
C GLU A 58 0.55 0.06 13.56
N VAL A 59 -0.46 0.79 14.04
CA VAL A 59 -0.30 1.61 15.24
C VAL A 59 -0.43 0.72 16.46
N ARG A 60 0.58 0.75 17.34
CA ARG A 60 0.61 -0.05 18.56
C ARG A 60 0.18 0.75 19.78
N PHE A 61 -0.55 0.10 20.67
CA PHE A 61 -1.14 0.71 21.86
C PHE A 61 -0.73 -0.03 23.13
N SER A 62 -0.61 0.72 24.21
CA SER A 62 -0.46 0.29 25.60
C SER A 62 -1.51 1.00 26.46
N PRO A 63 -1.74 0.59 27.72
CA PRO A 63 -2.61 1.35 28.64
C PRO A 63 -2.20 2.83 28.79
N GLU A 64 -0.91 3.13 28.61
CA GLU A 64 -0.34 4.47 28.74
C GLU A 64 -0.41 5.30 27.44
N GLY A 65 -0.77 4.68 26.30
CA GLY A 65 -0.93 5.37 25.02
C GLY A 65 -0.28 4.65 23.83
N VAL A 66 -0.09 5.40 22.73
CA VAL A 66 0.52 4.92 21.48
C VAL A 66 2.02 4.65 21.69
N THR A 67 2.49 3.49 21.24
CA THR A 67 3.90 3.06 21.38
C THR A 67 4.68 3.08 20.06
N SER A 68 3.99 3.15 18.91
CA SER A 68 4.59 3.30 17.58
C SER A 68 4.73 4.79 17.21
N VAL A 69 5.60 5.51 17.91
CA VAL A 69 5.71 6.98 17.83
C VAL A 69 6.83 7.48 16.92
N ASP A 70 7.58 6.56 16.32
CA ASP A 70 8.70 6.86 15.42
C ASP A 70 8.71 5.88 14.23
N TRP A 71 9.57 6.14 13.24
CA TRP A 71 9.64 5.35 12.00
C TRP A 71 10.30 3.97 12.14
N ILE A 72 10.94 3.70 13.27
CA ILE A 72 11.50 2.38 13.60
C ILE A 72 10.41 1.54 14.26
N SER A 73 9.63 2.14 15.17
CA SER A 73 8.54 1.46 15.87
C SER A 73 7.25 1.34 15.06
N TYR A 74 7.03 2.23 14.07
CA TYR A 74 5.96 2.13 13.07
C TYR A 74 6.53 1.56 11.74
N PRO A 75 6.34 0.25 11.48
CA PRO A 75 6.93 -0.37 10.30
C PRO A 75 6.25 0.11 9.02
N ILE A 76 7.02 0.75 8.15
CA ILE A 76 6.61 1.06 6.78
C ILE A 76 7.26 0.09 5.79
N LEU A 77 6.67 -0.04 4.61
CA LEU A 77 7.29 -0.78 3.52
C LEU A 77 8.63 -0.14 3.13
N GLU A 78 9.68 -0.95 3.11
CA GLU A 78 11.00 -0.56 2.62
C GLU A 78 11.22 -1.05 1.19
N MET A 79 11.93 -0.27 0.37
CA MET A 79 12.39 -0.71 -0.94
C MET A 79 13.65 -1.57 -0.75
N ALA A 80 13.55 -2.86 -1.08
CA ALA A 80 14.65 -3.82 -1.02
C ALA A 80 15.59 -3.74 -2.23
#